data_AF-A0A484KWT8-F1
#
_entry.id   AF-A0A484KWT8-F1
#
_cell.length_a   1.000
_cell.length_b   1.000
_cell.length_c   1.000
_cell.angle_alpha   90.00
_cell.angle_beta   90.00
_cell.angle_gamma   90.00
#
_symmetry.space_group_name_H-M   'P 1'
#
loop_
_entity.id
_entity.type
_entity.pdbx_description
1 polymer ?
#
loop_
_entity_poly.entity_id
_entity_poly.type
_entity_poly.pdbx_seq_one_letter_code
_entity_poly.pdbx_strand_id
1 'polypeptide(L)'
;MVLKDTELQAWWKELREQGHGDLKDKPWWPKMQTVQELIDSCTIIIWIASALHAAVNFGQYPYAGYLPNRPTLCRRFMPEPGTTEYKELETDPKNVFLRTITAQLQTLLGVSLIEILSRHPSDEGKESPLSGQKTRKLVTHLHDLERSLGILRMA
;
A
#
# COMPACT_ATOMS: atom_id res chain seq x y z
N MET A 1 31.73 -7.14 12.03
CA MET A 1 31.19 -7.80 10.81
C MET A 1 30.47 -6.76 9.96
N VAL A 2 29.38 -6.15 10.45
CA VAL A 2 28.64 -5.06 9.76
C VAL A 2 29.52 -3.86 9.35
N LEU A 3 30.27 -3.26 10.29
CA LEU A 3 31.16 -2.12 9.98
C LEU A 3 32.30 -2.43 9.00
N LYS A 4 32.70 -3.70 8.90
CA LYS A 4 33.81 -4.12 8.04
C LYS A 4 33.33 -4.57 6.65
N ASP A 5 32.02 -4.67 6.45
CA ASP A 5 31.41 -5.08 5.20
C ASP A 5 31.30 -3.86 4.28
N THR A 6 32.22 -3.73 3.34
CA THR A 6 32.32 -2.57 2.46
C THR A 6 31.14 -2.44 1.50
N GLU A 7 30.56 -3.57 1.06
CA GLU A 7 29.41 -3.57 0.17
C GLU A 7 28.16 -3.10 0.92
N LEU A 8 27.94 -3.61 2.13
CA LEU A 8 26.82 -3.19 2.97
C LEU A 8 26.88 -1.69 3.31
N GLN A 9 28.06 -1.18 3.67
CA GLN A 9 28.24 0.26 3.94
C GLN A 9 27.98 1.11 2.71
N ALA A 10 28.48 0.68 1.53
CA ALA A 10 28.27 1.39 0.28
C ALA A 10 26.78 1.42 -0.11
N TRP A 11 26.09 0.28 -0.02
CA TRP A 11 24.66 0.16 -0.28
C TRP A 11 23.83 1.07 0.62
N TRP A 12 24.09 1.05 1.93
CA TRP A 12 23.34 1.89 2.87
C TRP A 12 23.59 3.39 2.64
N LYS A 13 24.84 3.74 2.33
CA LYS A 13 25.21 5.11 1.98
C LYS A 13 24.47 5.58 0.72
N GLU A 14 24.45 4.78 -0.34
CA GLU A 14 23.76 5.11 -1.59
C GLU A 14 22.24 5.25 -1.38
N LEU A 15 21.64 4.31 -0.67
CA LEU A 15 20.21 4.35 -0.34
C LEU A 15 19.83 5.66 0.37
N ARG A 16 20.62 6.06 1.37
CA ARG A 16 20.36 7.28 2.15
C ARG A 16 20.70 8.56 1.40
N GLU A 17 21.87 8.62 0.75
CA GLU A 17 22.43 9.87 0.23
C GLU A 17 22.02 10.16 -1.22
N GLN A 18 21.66 9.13 -1.98
CA GLN A 18 21.21 9.25 -3.37
C GLN A 18 19.74 8.86 -3.53
N GLY A 19 19.34 7.67 -3.03
CA GLY A 19 17.97 7.18 -3.16
C GLY A 19 16.96 8.08 -2.44
N HIS A 20 17.22 8.39 -1.17
CA HIS A 20 16.46 9.31 -0.33
C HIS A 20 17.26 10.57 0.04
N GLY A 21 18.02 11.10 -0.92
CA GLY A 21 18.99 12.17 -0.71
C GLY A 21 18.41 13.51 -0.20
N ASP A 22 17.11 13.73 -0.40
CA ASP A 22 16.34 14.85 0.14
C ASP A 22 16.12 14.75 1.67
N LEU A 23 16.20 13.53 2.21
CA LEU A 23 16.01 13.23 3.63
C LEU A 23 17.29 12.75 4.32
N LYS A 24 18.45 12.74 3.65
CA LYS A 24 19.70 12.15 4.16
C LYS A 24 20.15 12.69 5.53
N ASP A 25 19.83 13.94 5.84
CA ASP A 25 20.27 14.65 7.06
C ASP A 25 19.30 14.45 8.24
N LYS A 26 18.24 13.65 8.08
CA LYS A 26 17.28 13.40 9.16
C LYS A 26 17.87 12.50 10.25
N PRO A 27 17.62 12.80 11.54
CA PRO A 27 18.30 12.12 12.65
C PRO A 27 17.83 10.67 12.87
N TRP A 28 16.73 10.26 12.25
CA TRP A 28 16.17 8.91 12.40
C TRP A 28 16.84 7.87 11.51
N TRP A 29 17.79 8.24 10.64
CA TRP A 29 18.54 7.28 9.83
C TRP A 29 19.42 6.37 10.72
N PRO A 30 19.26 5.03 10.64
CA PRO A 30 20.23 4.11 11.19
C PRO A 30 21.64 4.38 10.67
N LYS A 31 22.65 4.21 11.52
CA LYS A 31 24.05 4.42 11.14
C LYS A 31 24.65 3.19 10.43
N MET A 32 23.95 2.06 10.47
CA MET A 32 24.37 0.78 9.89
C MET A 32 25.72 0.29 10.43
N GLN A 33 25.88 0.32 11.75
CA GLN A 33 27.12 -0.07 12.43
C GLN A 33 26.96 -1.39 13.21
N THR A 34 25.74 -1.69 13.64
CA THR A 34 25.42 -2.86 14.46
C THR A 34 24.61 -3.90 13.70
N VAL A 35 24.65 -5.15 14.16
CA VAL A 35 23.80 -6.23 13.61
C VAL A 35 22.32 -5.92 13.83
N GLN A 36 21.97 -5.28 14.96
CA GLN A 36 20.58 -4.91 15.24
C GLN A 36 20.05 -3.90 14.22
N GLU A 37 20.83 -2.84 13.90
CA GLU A 37 20.44 -1.87 12.86
C GLU A 37 20.25 -2.52 11.49
N LEU A 38 21.08 -3.51 11.13
CA LEU A 38 20.93 -4.27 9.90
C LEU A 38 19.63 -5.09 9.91
N ILE A 39 19.36 -5.81 11.00
CA ILE A 39 18.14 -6.60 11.17
C ILE A 39 16.92 -5.69 11.03
N ASP A 40 16.86 -4.60 11.80
CA ASP A 40 15.72 -3.68 11.80
C ASP A 40 15.49 -3.08 10.41
N SER A 41 16.56 -2.65 9.73
CA SER A 41 16.47 -2.07 8.39
C SER A 41 15.96 -3.09 7.37
N CYS A 42 16.51 -4.30 7.35
CA CYS A 42 16.06 -5.37 6.44
C CYS A 42 14.61 -5.77 6.74
N THR A 43 14.22 -5.88 8.01
CA THR A 43 12.85 -6.20 8.41
C THR A 43 11.88 -5.12 7.93
N ILE A 44 12.21 -3.84 8.08
CA ILE A 44 11.38 -2.73 7.60
C ILE A 44 11.24 -2.77 6.07
N ILE A 45 12.33 -2.98 5.33
CA ILE A 45 12.29 -3.06 3.87
C ILE A 45 11.40 -4.21 3.42
N ILE A 46 11.57 -5.41 4.00
CA ILE A 46 10.76 -6.58 3.69
C ILE A 46 9.29 -6.32 4.02
N TRP A 47 8.99 -5.74 5.19
CA TRP A 47 7.63 -5.40 5.61
C TRP A 47 6.95 -4.42 4.65
N ILE A 48 7.66 -3.34 4.26
CA ILE A 48 7.14 -2.33 3.33
C ILE A 48 6.81 -2.96 1.97
N ALA A 49 7.73 -3.77 1.44
CA ALA A 49 7.59 -4.39 0.13
C ALA A 49 6.55 -5.53 0.10
N SER A 50 6.18 -6.09 1.26
CA SER A 50 5.25 -7.22 1.34
C SER A 50 3.93 -6.82 2.00
N ALA A 51 3.79 -7.03 3.30
CA ALA A 51 2.54 -6.92 4.03
C ALA A 51 1.96 -5.50 4.01
N LEU A 52 2.78 -4.45 4.12
CA LEU A 52 2.28 -3.08 4.02
C LEU A 52 1.71 -2.79 2.62
N HIS A 53 2.48 -3.11 1.57
CA HIS A 53 2.03 -2.97 0.18
C HIS A 53 0.73 -3.73 -0.05
N ALA A 54 0.67 -5.01 0.33
CA ALA A 54 -0.51 -5.85 0.17
C ALA A 54 -1.74 -5.28 0.87
N ALA A 55 -1.59 -4.82 2.13
CA ALA A 55 -2.68 -4.29 2.93
C ALA A 55 -3.31 -3.01 2.34
N VAL A 56 -2.52 -2.15 1.70
CA VAL A 56 -3.02 -0.91 1.09
C VAL A 56 -3.40 -1.08 -0.39
N ASN A 57 -2.93 -2.15 -1.05
CA ASN A 57 -3.10 -2.35 -2.48
C ASN A 57 -4.29 -3.24 -2.83
N PHE A 58 -4.36 -4.48 -2.33
CA PHE A 58 -5.33 -5.47 -2.81
C PHE A 58 -6.77 -5.18 -2.37
N GLY A 59 -6.94 -4.30 -1.38
CA GLY A 59 -8.25 -3.77 -0.98
C GLY A 59 -8.79 -2.65 -1.88
N GLN A 60 -8.02 -2.15 -2.86
CA GLN A 60 -8.45 -1.01 -3.67
C GLN A 60 -9.76 -1.28 -4.40
N TYR A 61 -9.84 -2.31 -5.25
CA TYR A 61 -11.07 -2.62 -5.98
C TYR A 61 -12.20 -3.14 -5.06
N PRO A 62 -11.97 -4.06 -4.11
CA PRO A 62 -13.03 -4.51 -3.20
C PRO A 62 -13.76 -3.38 -2.46
N TYR A 63 -13.05 -2.33 -2.04
CA TYR A 63 -13.65 -1.20 -1.34
C TYR A 63 -14.04 -0.02 -2.25
N ALA A 64 -13.27 0.24 -3.31
CA ALA A 64 -13.44 1.43 -4.15
C ALA A 64 -14.04 1.17 -5.54
N GLY A 65 -14.32 -0.10 -5.88
CA GLY A 65 -15.02 -0.49 -7.10
C GLY A 65 -16.45 0.07 -7.16
N TYR A 66 -17.08 0.27 -6.00
CA TYR A 66 -18.28 1.10 -5.87
C TYR A 66 -17.87 2.52 -5.46
N LEU A 67 -17.67 3.39 -6.44
CA LEU A 67 -17.06 4.70 -6.23
C LEU A 67 -17.76 5.60 -5.18
N PRO A 68 -19.09 5.62 -5.02
CA PRO A 68 -19.73 6.34 -3.92
C PRO A 68 -19.15 6.02 -2.53
N ASN A 69 -18.60 4.81 -2.33
CA ASN A 69 -17.95 4.42 -1.08
C ASN A 69 -16.56 5.04 -0.89
N ARG A 70 -15.85 5.38 -1.98
CA ARG A 70 -14.51 5.99 -1.94
C ARG A 70 -14.30 6.99 -3.10
N PRO A 71 -14.93 8.17 -3.04
CA PRO A 71 -14.77 9.18 -4.08
C PRO A 71 -13.34 9.72 -4.10
N THR A 72 -12.79 9.92 -5.30
CA THR A 72 -11.42 10.41 -5.51
C THR A 72 -11.34 11.93 -5.66
N LEU A 73 -12.49 12.59 -5.86
CA LEU A 73 -12.59 14.03 -6.09
C LEU A 73 -13.93 14.55 -5.55
N CYS A 74 -13.89 15.76 -4.99
CA CYS A 74 -15.07 16.61 -4.81
C CYS A 74 -15.01 17.77 -5.81
N ARG A 75 -16.03 17.90 -6.65
CA ARG A 75 -16.13 18.90 -7.73
C ARG A 75 -16.79 20.21 -7.30
N ARG A 76 -17.39 20.24 -6.12
CA ARG A 76 -18.18 21.36 -5.61
C ARG A 76 -18.02 21.47 -4.10
N PHE A 77 -18.18 22.67 -3.57
CA PHE A 77 -18.31 22.92 -2.15
C PHE A 77 -19.71 22.56 -1.66
N MET A 78 -19.88 22.52 -0.33
CA MET A 78 -21.19 22.46 0.28
C MET A 78 -22.01 23.68 -0.17
N PRO A 79 -23.25 23.50 -0.67
CA PRO A 79 -24.09 24.64 -1.01
C PRO A 79 -24.45 25.44 0.25
N GLU A 80 -24.59 26.76 0.10
CA GLU A 80 -24.94 27.66 1.21
C GLU A 80 -26.46 27.75 1.42
N PRO A 81 -26.95 27.89 2.66
CA PRO A 81 -28.38 28.06 2.94
C PRO A 81 -29.00 29.20 2.12
N GLY A 82 -30.19 28.94 1.56
CA GLY A 82 -30.92 29.91 0.73
C GLY A 82 -30.56 29.90 -0.76
N THR A 83 -29.52 29.18 -1.17
CA THR A 83 -29.19 28.98 -2.60
C THR A 83 -30.10 27.96 -3.28
N THR A 84 -30.13 27.98 -4.61
CA THR A 84 -30.84 26.99 -5.43
C THR A 84 -30.29 25.57 -5.23
N GLU A 85 -28.98 25.45 -5.10
CA GLU A 85 -28.25 24.21 -4.90
C GLU A 85 -28.53 23.62 -3.51
N TYR A 86 -28.74 24.47 -2.50
CA TYR A 86 -29.14 24.02 -1.17
C TYR A 86 -30.57 23.45 -1.17
N LYS A 87 -31.49 24.08 -1.88
CA LYS A 87 -32.84 23.52 -2.09
C LYS A 87 -32.79 22.21 -2.86
N GLU A 88 -31.93 22.12 -3.89
CA GLU A 88 -31.72 20.87 -4.62
C GLU A 88 -31.24 19.76 -3.68
N LEU A 89 -30.30 20.06 -2.77
CA LEU A 89 -29.81 19.11 -1.76
C LEU A 89 -30.91 18.63 -0.82
N GLU A 90 -31.82 19.51 -0.39
CA GLU A 90 -32.98 19.13 0.45
C GLU A 90 -33.93 18.19 -0.30
N THR A 91 -34.13 18.41 -1.60
CA THR A 91 -35.09 17.65 -2.41
C THR A 91 -34.53 16.35 -3.01
N ASP A 92 -33.28 16.34 -3.47
CA ASP A 92 -32.62 15.22 -4.15
C ASP A 92 -31.14 15.11 -3.71
N PRO A 93 -30.90 14.68 -2.46
CA PRO A 93 -29.55 14.59 -1.92
C PRO A 93 -28.68 13.57 -2.66
N LYS A 94 -29.29 12.55 -3.28
CA LYS A 94 -28.55 11.51 -4.03
C LYS A 94 -27.94 12.09 -5.30
N ASN A 95 -28.71 12.87 -6.05
CA ASN A 95 -28.21 13.51 -7.26
C ASN A 95 -27.16 14.57 -6.95
N VAL A 96 -27.38 15.38 -5.91
CA VAL A 96 -26.38 16.34 -5.45
C VAL A 96 -25.09 15.64 -5.02
N PHE A 97 -25.17 14.52 -4.31
CA PHE A 97 -24.00 13.71 -3.97
C PHE A 97 -23.25 13.24 -5.23
N LEU A 98 -23.95 12.64 -6.21
CA LEU A 98 -23.33 12.19 -7.47
C LEU A 98 -22.74 13.34 -8.32
N ARG A 99 -23.35 14.53 -8.29
CA ARG A 99 -22.83 15.74 -8.94
C ARG A 99 -21.64 16.35 -8.20
N THR A 100 -21.50 16.06 -6.91
CA THR A 100 -20.40 16.53 -6.07
C THR A 100 -19.18 15.62 -6.18
N ILE A 101 -19.35 14.29 -6.14
CA ILE A 101 -18.23 13.36 -6.25
C ILE A 101 -17.70 13.23 -7.69
N THR A 102 -16.64 12.44 -7.89
CA THR A 102 -15.98 12.16 -9.18
C THR A 102 -16.98 11.93 -10.32
N ALA A 103 -16.72 12.52 -11.49
CA ALA A 103 -17.60 12.41 -12.65
C ALA A 103 -17.63 10.98 -13.23
N GLN A 104 -18.68 10.61 -13.95
CA GLN A 104 -18.90 9.25 -14.44
C GLN A 104 -17.76 8.70 -15.31
N LEU A 105 -17.24 9.48 -16.26
CA LEU A 105 -16.13 9.03 -17.12
C LEU A 105 -14.84 8.79 -16.31
N GLN A 106 -14.53 9.70 -15.38
CA GLN A 106 -13.38 9.55 -14.47
C GLN A 106 -13.55 8.38 -13.52
N THR A 107 -14.79 8.10 -13.10
CA THR A 107 -15.15 6.94 -12.30
C THR A 107 -14.83 5.65 -13.04
N LEU A 108 -15.25 5.55 -14.30
CA LEU A 108 -15.00 4.36 -15.12
C LEU A 108 -13.50 4.12 -15.27
N LEU A 109 -12.73 5.14 -15.63
CA LEU A 109 -11.28 5.05 -15.75
C LEU A 109 -10.60 4.66 -14.42
N GLY A 110 -11.03 5.29 -13.32
CA GLY A 110 -10.49 5.02 -11.99
C GLY A 110 -10.77 3.58 -11.52
N VAL A 111 -12.01 3.12 -11.67
CA VAL A 111 -12.43 1.76 -11.30
C VAL A 111 -11.71 0.72 -12.14
N SER A 112 -11.59 0.91 -13.46
CA SER A 112 -10.83 0.00 -14.33
C SER A 112 -9.35 -0.07 -13.94
N LEU A 113 -8.74 1.05 -13.56
CA LEU A 113 -7.34 1.07 -13.11
C LEU A 113 -7.15 0.29 -11.81
N ILE A 114 -7.96 0.58 -10.78
CA ILE A 114 -7.83 -0.12 -9.49
C ILE A 114 -8.19 -1.60 -9.59
N GLU A 115 -9.04 -1.99 -10.55
CA GLU A 115 -9.33 -3.40 -10.84
C GLU A 115 -8.07 -4.15 -11.26
N ILE A 116 -7.28 -3.56 -12.17
CA ILE A 116 -6.01 -4.13 -12.62
C ILE A 116 -5.01 -4.19 -11.46
N LEU A 117 -4.89 -3.10 -10.69
CA LEU A 117 -3.93 -3.02 -9.57
C LEU A 117 -4.26 -3.95 -8.40
N SER A 118 -5.52 -4.37 -8.25
CA SER A 118 -5.97 -5.25 -7.16
C SER A 118 -5.89 -6.74 -7.50
N ARG A 119 -5.48 -7.10 -8.71
CA ARG A 119 -5.38 -8.51 -9.13
C ARG A 119 -3.98 -9.05 -8.83
N HIS A 120 -3.94 -10.27 -8.30
CA HIS A 120 -2.73 -11.06 -8.19
C HIS A 120 -2.38 -11.67 -9.56
N PRO A 121 -1.14 -11.54 -10.06
CA PRO A 121 -0.71 -12.23 -11.26
C PRO A 121 -0.60 -13.74 -11.02
N SER A 122 -0.85 -14.52 -12.07
CA SER A 122 -0.96 -15.99 -11.99
C SER A 122 0.35 -16.71 -11.62
N ASP A 123 1.47 -16.02 -11.68
CA ASP A 123 2.81 -16.52 -11.35
C ASP A 123 3.37 -15.98 -10.03
N GLU A 124 2.58 -15.21 -9.26
CA GLU A 124 2.97 -14.68 -7.96
C GLU A 124 3.25 -15.80 -6.94
N GLY A 125 4.32 -15.65 -6.15
CA GLY A 125 4.60 -16.54 -5.02
C GLY A 125 5.20 -17.91 -5.36
N LYS A 126 5.62 -18.16 -6.60
CA LYS A 126 6.34 -19.41 -6.93
C LYS A 126 7.66 -19.49 -6.18
N GLU A 127 7.78 -20.46 -5.28
CA GLU A 127 9.01 -20.69 -4.52
C GLU A 127 10.18 -21.02 -5.45
N SER A 128 11.33 -20.38 -5.20
CA SER A 128 12.58 -20.79 -5.83
C SER A 128 13.01 -22.16 -5.29
N PRO A 129 13.38 -23.14 -6.15
CA PRO A 129 13.85 -24.46 -5.73
C PRO A 129 15.08 -24.45 -4.82
N LEU A 130 15.75 -23.29 -4.69
CA LEU A 130 16.99 -23.08 -3.95
C LEU A 130 16.78 -22.52 -2.53
N SER A 131 15.55 -22.57 -1.99
CA SER A 131 15.26 -22.01 -0.66
C SER A 131 15.96 -22.79 0.47
N GLY A 132 16.78 -22.08 1.25
CA GLY A 132 17.52 -22.64 2.39
C GLY A 132 16.61 -22.98 3.58
N GLN A 133 17.13 -23.74 4.54
CA GLN A 133 16.35 -24.23 5.71
C GLN A 133 15.68 -23.11 6.53
N LYS A 134 16.31 -21.93 6.64
CA LYS A 134 15.73 -20.77 7.33
C LYS A 134 14.52 -20.19 6.60
N THR A 135 14.59 -20.10 5.27
CA THR A 135 13.47 -19.64 4.44
C THR A 135 12.27 -20.56 4.59
N ARG A 136 12.49 -21.89 4.57
CA ARG A 136 11.42 -22.87 4.78
C ARG A 136 10.75 -22.72 6.15
N LYS A 137 11.53 -22.52 7.21
CA LYS A 137 10.98 -22.24 8.55
C LYS A 137 10.13 -20.98 8.56
N LEU A 138 10.54 -19.90 7.89
CA LEU A 138 9.75 -18.67 7.80
C LEU A 138 8.39 -18.94 7.11
N VAL A 139 8.40 -19.65 5.98
CA VAL A 139 7.18 -20.02 5.24
C VAL A 139 6.22 -20.85 6.12
N THR A 140 6.74 -21.80 6.91
CA THR A 140 5.91 -22.56 7.85
C THR A 140 5.19 -21.65 8.85
N HIS A 141 5.90 -20.69 9.46
CA HIS A 141 5.27 -19.76 10.40
C HIS A 141 4.23 -18.87 9.72
N LEU A 142 4.46 -18.47 8.46
CA LEU A 142 3.49 -17.69 7.70
C LEU A 142 2.22 -18.50 7.41
N HIS A 143 2.34 -19.77 7.01
CA HIS A 143 1.17 -20.64 6.84
C HIS A 143 0.41 -20.88 8.16
N ASP A 144 1.11 -21.01 9.28
CA ASP A 144 0.46 -21.14 10.59
C ASP A 144 -0.31 -19.85 10.95
N LEU A 145 0.26 -18.68 10.63
CA LEU A 145 -0.40 -17.40 10.79
C LEU A 145 -1.66 -17.30 9.90
N GLU A 146 -1.57 -17.64 8.61
CA GLU A 146 -2.70 -17.65 7.69
C GLU A 146 -3.85 -18.55 8.17
N ARG A 147 -3.52 -19.73 8.72
CA ARG A 147 -4.50 -20.63 9.34
C ARG A 147 -5.18 -19.98 10.54
N SER A 148 -4.40 -19.33 11.41
CA SER A 148 -4.95 -18.64 12.59
C SER A 148 -5.86 -17.47 12.24
N LEU A 149 -5.57 -16.77 11.13
CA LEU A 149 -6.36 -15.65 10.62
C LEU A 149 -7.59 -16.10 9.82
N GLY A 150 -7.76 -17.41 9.56
CA GLY A 150 -8.89 -17.95 8.82
C GLY A 150 -8.88 -17.68 7.31
N ILE A 151 -7.76 -17.18 6.77
CA ILE A 151 -7.62 -16.76 5.37
C ILE A 151 -7.69 -17.97 4.41
N LEU A 152 -7.27 -19.15 4.88
CA LEU A 152 -7.23 -20.41 4.13
C LEU A 152 -8.59 -21.04 3.79
N ARG A 153 -9.72 -20.38 4.09
CA ARG A 153 -11.08 -20.86 3.69
C ARG A 153 -11.68 -20.13 2.48
N MET A 154 -11.00 -19.16 1.89
CA MET A 154 -11.56 -18.32 0.82
C MET A 154 -10.73 -18.23 -0.47
N ALA A 155 -9.74 -19.11 -0.66
CA ALA A 155 -9.03 -19.26 -1.94
C ALA A 155 -9.42 -20.58 -2.62
#